data_AF-A0A4V6QR59-F1
#
_entry.id   AF-A0A4V6QR59-F1
#
_cell.length_a   1.000
_cell.length_b   1.000
_cell.length_c   1.000
_cell.angle_alpha   90.00
_cell.angle_beta   90.00
_cell.angle_gamma   90.00
#
_symmetry.space_group_name_H-M   'P 1'
#
loop_
_entity.id
_entity.type
_entity.pdbx_description
1 polymer ?
#
loop_
_entity_poly.entity_id
_entity_poly.type
_entity_poly.pdbx_seq_one_letter_code
_entity_poly.pdbx_strand_id
1 'polypeptide(L)'
;NASRPGDVSAALPRSLDEAIGLARENNPRVHMANSDIDAAASLVDAARAKFGPSIIAEGRARAGSDIDGSDGDTTDLQARVVLRWNLYRGGIDKA
;
A
#
# COMPACT_ATOMS: atom_id res chain seq x y z
N ASN A 1 -23.51 -25.02 -40.48
CA ASN A 1 -22.81 -23.93 -41.18
C ASN A 1 -21.82 -23.32 -40.20
N ALA A 2 -20.59 -23.83 -40.15
CA ALA A 2 -19.57 -23.37 -39.19
C ALA A 2 -18.71 -22.30 -39.86
N SER A 3 -18.92 -21.03 -39.45
CA SER A 3 -18.10 -19.91 -39.92
C SER A 3 -16.64 -20.18 -39.55
N ARG A 4 -15.74 -20.09 -40.53
CA ARG A 4 -14.29 -20.12 -40.26
C ARG A 4 -13.95 -19.01 -39.25
N PRO A 5 -13.03 -19.25 -38.29
CA PRO A 5 -12.52 -18.18 -37.45
C PRO A 5 -12.01 -17.04 -38.33
N GLY A 6 -12.32 -15.79 -37.96
CA GLY A 6 -11.82 -14.61 -38.66
C GLY A 6 -10.29 -14.60 -38.70
N ASP A 7 -9.74 -14.01 -39.77
CA ASP A 7 -8.30 -13.97 -40.02
C ASP A 7 -7.57 -13.27 -38.86
N VAL A 8 -6.75 -14.03 -38.12
CA VAL A 8 -5.99 -13.54 -36.96
C VAL A 8 -4.64 -12.95 -37.34
N SER A 9 -4.31 -12.90 -38.64
CA SER A 9 -3.07 -12.31 -39.16
C SER A 9 -2.88 -10.85 -38.72
N ALA A 10 -3.96 -10.09 -38.52
CA ALA A 10 -3.91 -8.73 -38.00
C ALA A 10 -3.56 -8.63 -36.49
N ALA A 11 -3.75 -9.72 -35.73
CA ALA A 11 -3.44 -9.79 -34.30
C ALA A 11 -2.06 -10.42 -34.02
N LEU A 12 -1.38 -10.92 -35.05
CA LEU A 12 -0.05 -11.50 -34.95
C LEU A 12 1.02 -10.41 -35.10
N PRO A 13 1.97 -10.30 -34.15
CA PRO A 13 3.10 -9.38 -34.28
C PRO A 13 3.90 -9.69 -35.54
N ARG A 14 4.38 -8.64 -36.22
CA ARG A 14 4.99 -8.71 -37.56
C ARG A 14 6.41 -9.27 -37.54
N SER A 15 7.02 -9.38 -36.35
CA SER A 15 8.34 -9.98 -36.15
C SER A 15 8.46 -10.67 -34.78
N LEU A 16 9.44 -11.57 -34.65
CA LEU A 16 9.76 -12.26 -33.39
C LEU A 16 10.15 -11.26 -32.28
N ASP A 17 10.88 -10.19 -32.62
CA ASP A 17 11.24 -9.14 -31.67
C ASP A 17 10.03 -8.36 -31.17
N GLU A 18 9.06 -8.06 -32.05
CA GLU A 18 7.80 -7.40 -31.68
C GLU A 18 6.96 -8.33 -30.79
N ALA A 19 6.97 -9.64 -31.05
CA ALA A 19 6.31 -10.64 -30.21
C ALA A 19 6.93 -10.75 -28.82
N ILE A 20 8.27 -10.71 -28.71
CA ILE A 20 8.98 -10.74 -27.44
C ILE A 20 8.77 -9.43 -26.66
N GLY A 21 8.74 -8.29 -27.34
CA GLY A 21 8.41 -6.99 -26.75
C GLY A 21 7.01 -6.98 -26.14
N LEU A 22 6.01 -7.36 -26.94
CA LEU A 22 4.61 -7.46 -26.52
C LEU A 22 4.43 -8.50 -25.40
N ALA A 23 5.15 -9.62 -25.48
CA ALA A 23 5.17 -10.62 -24.42
C ALA A 23 5.73 -10.02 -23.15
N ARG A 24 6.90 -9.37 -23.15
CA ARG A 24 7.48 -8.79 -21.92
C ARG A 24 6.57 -7.72 -21.28
N GLU A 25 5.88 -6.93 -22.09
CA GLU A 25 4.98 -5.88 -21.62
C GLU A 25 3.68 -6.44 -21.03
N ASN A 26 3.14 -7.50 -21.62
CA ASN A 26 1.91 -8.15 -21.17
C ASN A 26 2.15 -9.39 -20.31
N ASN A 27 3.40 -9.78 -20.03
CA ASN A 27 3.69 -11.01 -19.30
C ASN A 27 3.40 -10.79 -17.81
N PRO A 28 2.37 -11.44 -17.24
CA PRO A 28 2.00 -11.26 -15.85
C PRO A 28 3.15 -11.65 -14.90
N ARG A 29 4.09 -12.51 -15.31
CA ARG A 29 5.25 -12.86 -14.49
C ARG A 29 6.23 -11.71 -14.28
N VAL A 30 6.37 -10.81 -15.26
CA VAL A 30 7.24 -9.63 -15.13
C VAL A 30 6.62 -8.65 -14.15
N HIS A 31 5.30 -8.45 -14.24
CA HIS A 31 4.54 -7.63 -13.29
C HIS A 31 4.57 -8.20 -11.87
N MET A 32 4.46 -9.53 -11.71
CA MET A 32 4.63 -10.19 -10.41
C MET A 32 6.04 -9.99 -9.86
N ALA A 33 7.09 -10.19 -10.66
CA ALA A 33 8.46 -10.00 -10.21
C ALA A 33 8.72 -8.55 -9.78
N ASN A 34 8.18 -7.55 -10.48
CA ASN A 34 8.26 -6.15 -10.07
C ASN A 34 7.51 -5.91 -8.73
N SER A 35 6.34 -6.50 -8.58
CA SER A 35 5.55 -6.40 -7.34
C SER A 35 6.29 -7.03 -6.14
N ASP A 36 7.00 -8.14 -6.36
CA ASP A 36 7.84 -8.78 -5.34
C ASP A 36 9.03 -7.88 -4.94
N ILE A 37 9.64 -7.20 -5.91
CA ILE A 37 10.72 -6.22 -5.67
C ILE A 37 10.20 -5.04 -4.85
N ASP A 38 9.04 -4.48 -5.21
CA ASP A 38 8.42 -3.36 -4.51
C ASP A 38 8.03 -3.73 -3.07
N ALA A 39 7.53 -4.94 -2.86
CA ALA A 39 7.24 -5.47 -1.54
C ALA A 39 8.53 -5.60 -0.70
N ALA A 40 9.60 -6.14 -1.27
CA ALA A 40 10.90 -6.24 -0.60
C ALA A 40 11.47 -4.85 -0.25
N ALA A 41 11.38 -3.87 -1.17
CA ALA A 41 11.81 -2.50 -0.92
C ALA A 41 10.99 -1.85 0.22
N SER A 42 9.68 -2.04 0.22
CA SER A 42 8.78 -1.53 1.27
C SER A 42 9.11 -2.11 2.65
N LEU A 43 9.51 -3.39 2.72
CA LEU A 43 9.96 -4.02 3.96
C LEU A 43 11.27 -3.41 4.47
N VAL A 44 12.21 -3.13 3.57
CA VAL A 44 13.47 -2.44 3.91
C VAL A 44 13.19 -1.02 4.41
N ASP A 45 12.31 -0.28 3.75
CA ASP A 45 11.93 1.07 4.15
C ASP A 45 11.18 1.07 5.48
N ALA A 46 10.31 0.10 5.75
CA ALA A 46 9.67 -0.07 7.05
C ALA A 46 10.69 -0.38 8.16
N ALA A 47 11.70 -1.20 7.88
CA ALA A 47 12.79 -1.48 8.81
C ALA A 47 13.64 -0.23 9.08
N ARG A 48 13.92 0.59 8.06
CA ARG A 48 14.64 1.87 8.17
C ARG A 48 13.84 2.93 8.93
N ALA A 49 12.55 3.06 8.65
CA ALA A 49 11.64 3.96 9.34
C ALA A 49 11.59 3.70 10.85
N LYS A 50 11.85 2.44 11.26
CA LYS A 50 11.94 2.05 12.66
C LYS A 50 13.05 2.79 13.43
N PHE A 51 14.08 3.33 12.77
CA PHE A 51 15.16 4.11 13.41
C PHE A 51 14.85 5.60 13.56
N GLY A 52 13.86 6.13 12.84
CA GLY A 52 13.45 7.52 12.90
C GLY A 52 12.34 7.81 13.93
N PRO A 53 11.98 9.09 14.11
CA PRO A 53 10.77 9.46 14.84
C PRO A 53 9.51 9.03 14.07
N SER A 54 8.53 8.49 14.79
CA SER A 54 7.18 8.21 14.28
C SER A 54 6.24 9.31 14.75
N ILE A 55 5.53 9.94 13.81
CA ILE A 55 4.52 10.96 14.09
C ILE A 55 3.15 10.36 13.76
N ILE A 56 2.21 10.45 14.70
CA ILE A 56 0.84 9.95 14.54
C ILE A 56 -0.11 11.10 14.83
N ALA A 57 -1.05 11.35 13.95
CA ALA A 57 -2.16 12.27 14.19
C ALA A 57 -3.43 11.45 14.45
N GLU A 58 -4.06 11.69 15.60
CA GLU A 58 -5.28 11.02 16.02
C GLU A 58 -6.39 12.04 16.23
N GLY A 59 -7.54 11.83 15.58
CA GLY A 59 -8.76 12.58 15.82
C GLY A 59 -9.82 11.67 16.44
N ARG A 60 -10.51 12.13 17.49
CA ARG A 60 -11.61 11.42 18.13
C ARG A 60 -12.82 12.35 18.22
N ALA A 61 -13.95 11.90 17.71
CA ALA A 61 -15.24 12.55 17.90
C ALA A 61 -16.18 11.57 18.61
N ARG A 62 -16.85 12.00 19.66
CA ARG A 62 -17.87 11.23 20.38
C ARG A 62 -19.10 12.12 20.51
N ALA A 63 -20.23 11.64 20.00
CA ALA A 63 -21.54 12.19 20.30
C ALA A 63 -22.33 11.13 21.08
N GLY A 64 -22.97 11.52 22.16
CA GLY A 64 -23.80 10.62 22.97
C GLY A 64 -24.87 11.41 23.71
N SER A 65 -26.06 10.81 23.82
CA SER A 65 -27.13 11.29 24.68
C SER A 65 -27.15 10.44 25.94
N ASP A 66 -26.88 11.03 27.11
CA ASP A 66 -27.01 10.32 28.38
C ASP A 66 -28.44 10.49 28.92
N ILE A 67 -29.10 9.36 29.14
CA ILE A 67 -30.47 9.26 29.64
C ILE A 67 -30.42 9.15 31.17
N ASP A 68 -30.16 10.24 31.88
CA ASP A 68 -30.26 10.25 33.36
C ASP A 68 -30.73 11.59 33.96
N GLY A 69 -31.66 12.26 33.27
CA GLY A 69 -32.44 13.35 33.87
C GLY A 69 -31.91 14.77 33.69
N SER A 70 -30.89 14.99 32.87
CA SER A 70 -30.53 16.30 32.35
C SER A 70 -30.27 16.21 30.84
N ASP A 71 -31.14 16.84 30.04
CA ASP A 71 -30.97 16.98 28.60
C ASP A 71 -29.61 17.64 28.31
N GLY A 72 -28.69 16.86 27.77
CA GLY A 72 -27.36 17.33 27.41
C GLY A 72 -26.77 16.49 26.30
N ASP A 73 -26.70 17.06 25.10
CA ASP A 73 -25.94 16.47 23.99
C ASP A 73 -24.46 16.47 24.37
N THR A 74 -23.89 15.31 24.66
CA THR A 74 -22.44 15.20 24.91
C THR A 74 -21.72 15.06 23.58
N THR A 75 -21.15 16.16 23.10
CA THR A 75 -20.25 16.17 21.94
C THR A 75 -18.82 16.44 22.41
N ASP A 76 -17.95 15.44 22.30
CA ASP A 76 -16.52 15.54 22.59
C ASP A 76 -15.73 15.42 21.28
N LEU A 77 -14.90 16.41 21.00
CA LEU A 77 -14.00 16.44 19.85
C LEU A 77 -12.57 16.61 20.37
N GLN A 78 -11.70 15.66 20.04
CA GLN A 78 -10.30 15.66 20.42
C GLN A 78 -9.42 15.49 19.18
N ALA A 79 -8.35 16.26 19.12
CA ALA A 79 -7.27 16.08 18.15
C ALA A 79 -5.94 15.95 18.92
N ARG A 80 -5.15 14.95 18.59
CA ARG A 80 -3.88 14.62 19.25
C ARG A 80 -2.82 14.39 18.20
N VAL A 81 -1.62 14.91 18.45
CA VAL A 81 -0.42 14.61 17.66
C VAL A 81 0.57 13.94 18.60
N VAL A 82 0.99 12.73 18.26
CA VAL A 82 1.87 11.88 19.05
C VAL A 82 3.19 11.69 18.32
N LEU A 83 4.27 12.23 18.89
CA LEU A 83 5.64 12.00 18.43
C LEU A 83 6.26 10.88 19.30
N ARG A 84 6.70 9.79 18.68
CA ARG A 84 7.41 8.68 19.32
C ARG A 84 8.77 8.50 18.67
N TRP A 85 9.84 8.77 19.42
CA TRP A 85 11.21 8.54 18.96
C TRP A 85 11.99 7.68 19.95
N ASN A 86 12.59 6.60 19.44
CA ASN A 86 13.43 5.73 20.24
C ASN A 86 14.88 6.23 20.21
N LEU A 87 15.30 6.93 21.27
CA LEU A 87 16.62 7.57 21.38
C LEU A 87 17.75 6.60 21.78
N TYR A 88 17.42 5.50 22.46
CA TYR A 88 18.42 4.55 22.96
C TYR A 88 17.82 3.15 23.17
N ARG A 89 18.37 2.15 22.47
CA ARG A 89 17.92 0.74 22.51
C ARG A 89 18.80 -0.17 23.39
N GLY A 90 19.40 0.36 24.45
CA GLY A 90 20.12 -0.47 25.44
C GLY A 90 21.33 -1.24 24.90
N GLY A 91 21.89 -0.86 23.75
CA GLY A 91 23.05 -1.54 23.14
C GLY A 91 22.71 -2.81 22.33
N ILE A 92 21.44 -3.07 22.02
CA ILE A 92 21.01 -4.26 21.26
C ILE A 92 21.28 -4.12 19.75
N ASP A 93 21.46 -2.89 19.24
CA ASP A 93 21.98 -2.60 17.89
C ASP A 93 23.47 -2.23 17.95
N LYS A 94 24.31 -3.11 18.52
CA LYS A 94 25.75 -3.07 18.19
C LYS A 94 25.93 -3.79 16.85
N ALA A 95 25.83 -3.01 15.77
CA ALA A 95 26.55 -3.29 14.54
C ALA A 95 28.02 -2.90 14.71
#